data_AF-A0A6G0YC14-F1
#
_entry.id   AF-A0A6G0YC14-F1
#
_cell.length_a   1.000
_cell.length_b   1.000
_cell.length_c   1.000
_cell.angle_alpha   90.00
_cell.angle_beta   90.00
_cell.angle_gamma   90.00
#
_symmetry.space_group_name_H-M   'P 1'
#
loop_
_entity.id
_entity.type
_entity.pdbx_description
1 polymer ?
#
loop_
_entity_poly.entity_id
_entity_poly.type
_entity_poly.pdbx_seq_one_letter_code
_entity_poly.pdbx_strand_id
1 'polypeptide(L)' 'FSKNGQTYEKIEIFLIDDSNEKITLTLWNDFATNFMGKLNTKINLRNTKISDYKNQR' A
#
# COMPACT_ATOMS: atom_id res chain seq x y z
N PHE A 1 -0.72 9.65 10.42
CA PHE A 1 -2.05 10.24 10.10
C PHE A 1 -2.88 10.23 11.38
N SER A 2 -3.51 11.34 11.77
CA SER A 2 -4.32 11.37 13.01
C SER A 2 -5.75 11.76 12.71
N LYS A 3 -6.71 11.01 13.23
CA LYS A 3 -8.16 11.23 13.06
C LYS A 3 -8.90 10.80 14.32
N ASN A 4 -9.83 11.63 14.79
CA ASN A 4 -10.65 11.38 15.99
C ASN A 4 -9.81 11.01 17.23
N GLY A 5 -8.66 11.66 17.42
CA GLY A 5 -7.77 11.40 18.57
C GLY A 5 -6.94 10.11 18.46
N GLN A 6 -7.09 9.33 17.37
CA GLN A 6 -6.25 8.16 17.10
C GLN A 6 -5.16 8.51 16.09
N THR A 7 -3.96 7.98 16.31
CA THR A 7 -2.83 8.09 15.39
C THR A 7 -2.62 6.77 14.67
N TYR A 8 -2.41 6.86 13.37
CA TYR A 8 -2.22 5.75 12.45
C TYR A 8 -0.89 5.93 11.72
N GLU A 9 -0.08 4.89 11.73
CA GLU A 9 1.12 4.82 10.89
C GLU A 9 0.72 4.51 9.45
N LYS A 10 1.38 5.16 8.49
CA LYS A 10 1.08 5.04 7.07
C LYS A 10 2.37 5.03 6.26
N ILE A 11 2.50 4.06 5.37
CA ILE A 11 3.49 4.12 4.28
C ILE A 11 2.81 3.84 2.95
N GLU A 12 3.38 4.39 1.88
CA GLU A 12 2.96 4.14 0.51
C GLU A 12 4.10 3.45 -0.23
N ILE A 13 3.77 2.36 -0.92
CA ILE A 13 4.71 1.64 -1.77
C ILE A 13 4.17 1.53 -3.18
N PHE A 14 5.07 1.49 -4.16
CA PHE A 14 4.73 1.30 -5.55
C PHE A 14 4.98 -0.14 -5.97
N LEU A 15 3.95 -0.79 -6.51
CA LEU A 15 4.10 -2.05 -7.20
C LEU A 15 4.11 -1.75 -8.71
N ILE A 16 5.12 -2.28 -9.40
CA ILE A 16 5.29 -2.17 -10.84
C ILE A 16 5.21 -3.59 -11.39
N ASP A 17 4.32 -3.83 -12.34
CA ASP A 17 4.24 -5.10 -13.04
C ASP A 17 5.00 -5.07 -14.37
N ASP A 18 5.00 -6.19 -15.10
CA ASP A 18 5.72 -6.35 -16.36
C ASP A 18 5.17 -5.45 -17.49
N SER A 19 3.98 -4.86 -17.32
CA SER A 19 3.40 -3.88 -18.25
C SER A 19 3.86 -2.44 -17.97
N ASN A 20 4.71 -2.24 -16.95
CA ASN A 20 5.18 -0.95 -16.45
C ASN A 20 4.06 -0.06 -15.87
N GLU A 21 2.89 -0.64 -15.63
CA GLU A 21 1.81 0.00 -14.89
C GLU A 21 2.16 0.07 -13.41
N LYS A 22 1.78 1.17 -12.76
CA LYS A 22 2.09 1.45 -11.36
C LYS A 22 0.82 1.47 -10.53
N ILE A 23 0.80 0.66 -9.48
CA ILE A 23 -0.24 0.75 -8.45
C ILE A 23 0.38 1.22 -7.14
N THR A 24 -0.30 2.15 -6.47
CA THR A 24 0.07 2.60 -5.11
C THR A 24 -0.63 1.70 -4.11
N LEU A 25 0.14 0.97 -3.31
CA LEU A 25 -0.37 0.24 -2.16
C LEU A 25 -0.12 1.08 -0.90
N THR A 26 -1.19 1.37 -0.16
CA THR A 26 -1.10 2.02 1.15
C THR A 26 -1.13 0.95 2.24
N LEU A 27 -0.10 0.93 3.08
CA LEU A 27 -0.04 0.09 4.29
C LEU A 27 -0.30 0.95 5.51
N TRP A 28 -1.02 0.39 6.49
CA TRP A 28 -1.42 1.07 7.72
C TRP A 28 -0.95 0.31 8.96
N ASN A 29 -0.69 1.04 10.05
CA ASN A 29 -0.40 0.51 11.39
C ASN A 29 0.68 -0.57 11.36
N ASP A 30 0.42 -1.77 11.92
CA ASP A 30 1.38 -2.87 12.02
C ASP A 30 2.04 -3.22 10.68
N PHE A 31 1.30 -3.16 9.58
CA PHE A 31 1.88 -3.39 8.26
C PHE A 31 2.83 -2.26 7.85
N ALA A 32 2.52 -1.01 8.18
CA ALA A 32 3.38 0.12 7.90
C ALA A 32 4.67 0.08 8.74
N THR A 33 4.55 -0.27 10.02
CA THR A 33 5.68 -0.31 10.96
C THR A 33 6.64 -1.47 10.66
N ASN A 34 6.13 -2.62 10.24
CA ASN A 34 6.93 -3.83 10.05
C ASN A 34 7.35 -4.09 8.59
N PHE A 35 6.92 -3.25 7.65
CA PHE A 35 7.28 -3.45 6.25
C PHE A 35 8.76 -3.12 6.00
N MET A 36 9.56 -4.13 5.68
CA MET A 36 10.98 -4.00 5.33
C MET A 36 11.26 -4.42 3.89
N GLY A 37 10.50 -3.88 2.94
CA GLY A 37 10.70 -4.14 1.51
C GLY A 37 12.03 -3.59 1.00
N LYS A 38 12.75 -4.40 0.22
CA LYS A 38 13.89 -3.97 -0.62
C LYS A 38 13.44 -3.86 -2.08
N LEU A 39 14.27 -3.22 -2.91
CA LEU A 39 14.07 -3.22 -4.37
C LEU A 39 13.85 -4.66 -4.88
N ASN A 40 12.84 -4.85 -5.73
CA ASN A 40 12.43 -6.14 -6.30
C ASN A 40 11.87 -7.19 -5.32
N THR A 41 11.44 -6.77 -4.12
CA THR A 41 10.70 -7.66 -3.20
C THR A 41 9.39 -8.10 -3.86
N LYS A 42 9.17 -9.42 -3.96
CA LYS A 42 7.90 -9.97 -4.42
C LYS A 42 6.85 -9.86 -3.31
N ILE A 43 5.70 -9.28 -3.62
CA ILE A 43 4.61 -9.05 -2.68
C ILE A 43 3.40 -9.86 -3.14
N ASN A 44 2.82 -10.65 -2.24
CA ASN A 44 1.57 -11.37 -2.46
C ASN A 44 0.47 -10.70 -1.64
N LEU A 45 -0.58 -10.24 -2.30
CA LEU A 45 -1.73 -9.61 -1.67
C LEU A 45 -2.89 -10.61 -1.60
N ARG A 46 -3.40 -10.86 -0.38
CA ARG A 46 -4.57 -11.70 -0.13
C ARG A 46 -5.60 -10.91 0.68
N ASN A 47 -6.88 -11.06 0.36
CA ASN A 47 -8.01 -10.40 1.05
C ASN A 47 -7.86 -8.87 1.17
N THR A 48 -7.31 -8.22 0.15
CA THR A 48 -7.08 -6.77 0.13
C THR A 48 -8.28 -6.02 -0.45
N LYS A 49 -8.61 -4.84 0.10
CA LYS A 49 -9.65 -3.96 -0.46
C LYS A 49 -9.08 -3.11 -1.60
N ILE A 50 -9.78 -3.07 -2.73
CA ILE A 50 -9.54 -2.10 -3.80
C ILE A 50 -10.37 -0.84 -3.48
N SER A 51 -9.72 0.30 -3.28
CA SER A 51 -10.38 1.57 -2.93
C SER A 51 -10.57 2.51 -4.11
N ASP A 52 -9.62 2.53 -5.05
CA ASP A 52 -9.67 3.29 -6.29
C ASP A 52 -8.86 2.52 -7.34
N TYR A 53 -9.51 2.13 -8.44
CA TYR A 53 -8.85 1.50 -9.58
C TYR A 53 -9.07 2.41 -10.80
N LYS A 54 -7.98 2.89 -11.41
CA LYS A 54 -7.98 3.74 -12.61
C LYS A 54 -8.82 5.04 -12.53
N ASN A 55 -8.92 5.70 -11.38
CA ASN A 55 -9.68 6.96 -11.23
C ASN A 55 -11.11 6.89 -11.80
N GLN A 56 -11.77 5.72 -11.74
CA GLN A 56 -13.19 5.63 -12.09
C GLN A 56 -14.02 6.18 -10.92
N ARG A 57 -14.15 7.50 -10.86
CA ARG A 57 -15.21 8.20 -10.13
C ARG A 57 -16.36 8.55 -11.07
#